data_AF-A0A958QUE3-F1
#
_entry.id   AF-A0A958QUE3-F1
#
_cell.length_a   1.000
_cell.length_b   1.000
_cell.length_c   1.000
_cell.angle_alpha   90.00
_cell.angle_beta   90.00
_cell.angle_gamma   90.00
#
_symmetry.space_group_name_H-M   'P 1'
#
loop_
_entity.id
_entity.type
_entity.pdbx_description
1 polymer ?
#
loop_
_entity_poly.entity_id
_entity_poly.type
_entity_poly.pdbx_seq_one_letter_code
_entity_poly.pdbx_strand_id
1 'polypeptide(L)'
;LSFQLKKVTSNATVINVTNDPDKTAAKVEEMVTAFNEVITYSRDNSAIEVENQDGQTVNSYGSLARTRVDEDVIGAIRTALASASSGISGSTVQIFADLGIKTRQDGTLEFKASDFSNAINNDPAAVENLLQKFADDVGATTGVIQTYTKFNGQFDLAQQSNDAEIKALNEQLERIDRSITALEERLRRSFTALEERVGQLQSQGSALSNILAGLG
;
A
#
# COMPACT_ATOMS: atom_id res chain seq x y z
N LEU A 1 13.72 -8.97 -39.60
CA LEU A 1 14.24 -10.29 -39.99
C LEU A 1 15.73 -10.17 -40.29
N SER A 2 16.55 -11.10 -39.81
CA SER A 2 17.97 -11.17 -40.13
C SER A 2 18.29 -12.55 -40.68
N PHE A 3 19.09 -12.64 -41.74
CA PHE A 3 19.40 -13.89 -42.41
C PHE A 3 20.91 -14.12 -42.40
N GLN A 4 21.31 -15.33 -42.03
CA GLN A 4 22.69 -15.79 -42.13
C GLN A 4 22.76 -16.93 -43.16
N LEU A 5 23.40 -16.66 -44.30
CA LEU A 5 23.58 -17.64 -45.36
C LEU A 5 24.70 -18.62 -44.98
N LYS A 6 24.35 -19.91 -44.82
CA LYS A 6 25.29 -20.95 -44.39
C LYS A 6 25.83 -21.81 -45.53
N LYS A 7 25.04 -22.03 -46.60
CA LYS A 7 25.44 -22.83 -47.78
C LYS A 7 24.50 -22.55 -48.96
N VAL A 8 24.99 -22.82 -50.18
CA VAL A 8 24.19 -22.79 -51.42
C VAL A 8 23.20 -23.96 -51.45
N THR A 9 21.93 -23.66 -51.75
CA THR A 9 20.86 -24.65 -51.92
C THR A 9 20.50 -24.82 -53.39
N SER A 10 20.27 -26.06 -53.84
CA SER A 10 19.86 -26.37 -55.22
C SER A 10 18.35 -26.37 -55.44
N ASN A 11 17.56 -26.36 -54.36
CA ASN A 11 16.10 -26.30 -54.37
C ASN A 11 15.60 -25.09 -53.59
N ALA A 12 14.35 -24.67 -53.83
CA ALA A 12 13.71 -23.57 -53.12
C ALA A 12 13.63 -23.87 -51.60
N THR A 13 14.10 -22.93 -50.78
CA THR A 13 13.99 -23.00 -49.31
C THR A 13 12.82 -22.14 -48.87
N VAL A 14 11.88 -22.73 -48.11
CA VAL A 14 10.73 -22.03 -47.56
C VAL A 14 11.07 -21.54 -46.15
N ILE A 15 10.87 -20.24 -45.90
CA ILE A 15 11.00 -19.64 -44.58
C ILE A 15 9.59 -19.36 -44.06
N ASN A 16 9.22 -20.04 -42.98
CA ASN A 16 7.95 -19.79 -42.29
C ASN A 16 8.19 -18.80 -41.15
N VAL A 17 7.41 -17.72 -41.14
CA VAL A 17 7.31 -16.79 -40.01
C VAL A 17 5.98 -17.07 -39.33
N THR A 18 6.02 -17.40 -38.05
CA THR A 18 4.84 -17.72 -37.24
C THR A 18 4.88 -16.93 -35.94
N ASN A 19 3.71 -16.72 -35.32
CA ASN A 19 3.64 -16.23 -33.94
C ASN A 19 4.32 -17.23 -33.01
N ASP A 20 4.93 -16.71 -31.94
CA ASP A 20 5.56 -17.49 -30.87
C ASP A 20 4.69 -17.37 -29.61
N PRO A 21 3.64 -18.20 -29.50
CA PRO A 21 2.67 -18.07 -28.41
C PRO A 21 3.28 -18.38 -27.04
N ASP A 22 4.30 -19.23 -26.99
CA ASP A 22 4.96 -19.63 -25.75
C ASP A 22 5.73 -18.46 -25.13
N LYS A 23 6.42 -17.66 -25.95
CA LYS A 23 7.11 -16.46 -25.45
C LYS A 23 6.13 -15.40 -24.94
N THR A 24 5.00 -15.20 -25.62
CA THR A 24 3.98 -14.26 -25.14
C THR A 24 3.35 -14.76 -23.85
N ALA A 25 3.04 -16.05 -23.75
CA ALA A 25 2.52 -16.67 -22.54
C ALA A 25 3.48 -16.49 -21.35
N ALA A 26 4.79 -16.68 -21.55
CA ALA A 26 5.78 -16.47 -20.50
C ALA A 26 5.80 -15.01 -19.99
N LYS A 27 5.64 -14.02 -20.88
CA LYS A 27 5.56 -12.60 -20.48
C LYS A 27 4.27 -12.26 -19.75
N VAL A 28 3.17 -12.90 -20.12
CA VAL A 28 1.91 -12.78 -19.39
C VAL A 28 2.02 -13.41 -18.00
N GLU A 29 2.71 -14.54 -17.87
CA GLU A 29 2.98 -15.18 -16.58
C GLU A 29 3.88 -14.32 -15.67
N GLU A 30 4.94 -13.72 -16.21
CA GLU A 30 5.78 -12.75 -15.49
C GLU A 30 4.94 -11.58 -14.96
N MET A 31 4.05 -11.02 -15.79
CA MET A 31 3.16 -9.93 -15.41
C MET A 31 2.19 -10.34 -14.29
N VAL A 32 1.55 -11.51 -14.41
CA VAL A 32 0.64 -12.05 -13.39
C VAL A 32 1.37 -12.28 -12.07
N THR A 33 2.59 -12.80 -12.14
CA THR A 33 3.44 -13.01 -10.97
C THR A 33 3.77 -11.68 -10.28
N ALA A 34 4.25 -10.69 -11.02
CA ALA A 34 4.57 -9.38 -10.47
C ALA A 34 3.36 -8.68 -9.83
N PHE A 35 2.18 -8.79 -10.44
CA PHE A 35 0.96 -8.24 -9.86
C PHE A 35 0.56 -8.94 -8.55
N ASN A 36 0.72 -10.27 -8.49
CA ASN A 36 0.44 -11.05 -7.28
C ASN A 36 1.43 -10.75 -6.15
N GLU A 37 2.70 -10.50 -6.49
CA GLU A 37 3.71 -10.04 -5.53
C GLU A 37 3.33 -8.68 -4.93
N VAL A 38 2.83 -7.73 -5.74
CA VAL A 38 2.33 -6.43 -5.24
C VAL A 38 1.16 -6.60 -4.27
N ILE A 39 0.20 -7.47 -4.58
CA ILE A 39 -0.93 -7.76 -3.68
C ILE A 39 -0.45 -8.36 -2.37
N THR A 40 0.50 -9.30 -2.44
CA THR A 40 1.07 -9.94 -1.25
C THR A 40 1.79 -8.91 -0.39
N TYR A 41 2.63 -8.07 -1.02
CA TYR A 41 3.32 -6.99 -0.34
C TYR A 41 2.35 -6.01 0.34
N SER A 42 1.31 -5.56 -0.37
CA SER A 42 0.28 -4.68 0.20
C SER A 42 -0.42 -5.33 1.39
N ARG A 43 -0.84 -6.60 1.28
CA ARG A 43 -1.50 -7.33 2.36
C ARG A 43 -0.61 -7.48 3.59
N ASP A 44 0.64 -7.87 3.40
CA ASP A 44 1.60 -8.09 4.49
C ASP A 44 1.94 -6.78 5.21
N ASN A 45 1.96 -5.66 4.47
CA ASN A 45 2.30 -4.35 5.03
C ASN A 45 1.08 -3.52 5.47
N SER A 46 -0.15 -3.91 5.14
CA SER A 46 -1.38 -3.28 5.63
C SER A 46 -2.01 -4.02 6.82
N ALA A 47 -1.47 -5.19 7.18
CA ALA A 47 -1.96 -6.00 8.28
C ALA A 47 -2.00 -5.21 9.60
N ILE A 48 -3.10 -5.39 10.34
CA ILE A 48 -3.26 -4.88 11.71
C ILE A 48 -3.32 -6.11 12.61
N GLU A 49 -2.29 -6.29 13.42
CA GLU A 49 -2.22 -7.38 14.38
C GLU A 49 -2.72 -6.87 15.74
N VAL A 50 -3.61 -7.64 16.35
CA VAL A 50 -4.19 -7.31 17.65
C VAL A 50 -3.73 -8.37 18.65
N GLU A 51 -2.88 -7.97 19.59
CA GLU A 51 -2.40 -8.84 20.65
C GLU A 51 -3.00 -8.42 22.00
N ASN A 52 -3.37 -9.41 22.82
CA ASN A 52 -3.76 -9.15 24.21
C ASN A 52 -2.57 -9.46 25.11
N GLN A 53 -1.87 -8.41 25.55
CA GLN A 53 -0.80 -8.50 26.53
C GLN A 53 -1.34 -8.02 27.89
N ASP A 54 -1.31 -8.89 28.90
CA ASP A 54 -1.71 -8.56 30.28
C ASP A 54 -3.10 -7.91 30.44
N GLY A 55 -4.07 -8.35 29.63
CA GLY A 55 -5.44 -7.81 29.64
C GLY A 55 -5.60 -6.45 28.94
N GLN A 56 -4.55 -5.96 28.27
CA GLN A 56 -4.58 -4.79 27.41
C GLN A 56 -4.48 -5.21 25.94
N THR A 57 -5.36 -4.64 25.11
CA THR A 57 -5.33 -4.82 23.67
C THR A 57 -4.28 -3.89 23.07
N VAL A 58 -3.24 -4.45 22.48
CA VAL A 58 -2.18 -3.74 21.76
C VAL A 58 -2.37 -4.00 20.26
N ASN A 59 -2.51 -2.93 19.50
CA ASN A 59 -2.60 -3.00 18.04
C ASN A 59 -1.23 -2.68 17.42
N SER A 60 -0.69 -3.60 16.63
CA SER A 60 0.44 -3.35 15.74
C SER A 60 -0.07 -3.03 14.34
N TYR A 61 0.40 -1.94 13.76
CA TYR A 61 -0.01 -1.48 12.44
C TYR A 61 1.14 -1.69 11.46
N GLY A 62 0.88 -2.40 10.36
CA GLY A 62 1.82 -2.48 9.25
C GLY A 62 2.12 -1.10 8.66
N SER A 63 3.24 -1.00 7.94
CA SER A 63 3.75 0.26 7.37
C SER A 63 2.76 0.97 6.44
N LEU A 64 1.86 0.23 5.80
CA LEU A 64 0.83 0.73 4.89
C LEU A 64 -0.55 0.85 5.54
N ALA A 65 -0.74 0.41 6.79
CA ALA A 65 -2.06 0.36 7.44
C ALA A 65 -2.72 1.75 7.63
N ARG A 66 -1.97 2.85 7.45
CA ARG A 66 -2.45 4.24 7.57
C ARG A 66 -2.52 4.99 6.24
N THR A 67 -2.19 4.33 5.12
CA THR A 67 -2.31 4.91 3.78
C THR A 67 -3.21 4.03 2.91
N ARG A 68 -3.64 4.58 1.77
CA ARG A 68 -4.45 3.86 0.76
C ARG A 68 -3.75 3.77 -0.59
N VAL A 69 -2.56 4.35 -0.72
CA VAL A 69 -1.89 4.51 -2.03
C VAL A 69 -1.58 3.18 -2.72
N ASP A 70 -1.36 2.12 -1.93
CA ASP A 70 -1.17 0.75 -2.40
C ASP A 70 -2.51 0.11 -2.85
N GLU A 71 -3.59 0.28 -2.10
CA GLU A 71 -4.93 -0.14 -2.52
C GLU A 71 -5.36 0.57 -3.81
N ASP A 72 -5.05 1.86 -3.93
CA ASP A 72 -5.43 2.70 -5.07
C ASP A 72 -4.69 2.28 -6.35
N VAL A 73 -3.38 1.99 -6.27
CA VAL A 73 -2.63 1.50 -7.46
C VAL A 73 -3.10 0.10 -7.88
N ILE A 74 -3.36 -0.80 -6.92
CA ILE A 74 -3.90 -2.13 -7.20
C ILE A 74 -5.27 -2.00 -7.87
N GLY A 75 -6.13 -1.12 -7.35
CA GLY A 75 -7.45 -0.83 -7.90
C GLY A 75 -7.38 -0.26 -9.32
N ALA A 76 -6.44 0.64 -9.59
CA ALA A 76 -6.22 1.22 -10.91
C ALA A 76 -5.78 0.16 -11.94
N ILE A 77 -4.84 -0.73 -11.59
CA ILE A 77 -4.41 -1.83 -12.46
C ILE A 77 -5.56 -2.82 -12.71
N ARG A 78 -6.33 -3.18 -11.67
CA ARG A 78 -7.52 -4.03 -11.82
C ARG A 78 -8.57 -3.41 -12.73
N THR A 79 -8.76 -2.10 -12.62
CA THR A 79 -9.68 -1.35 -13.49
C THR A 79 -9.21 -1.42 -14.94
N ALA A 80 -7.92 -1.20 -15.20
CA ALA A 80 -7.34 -1.34 -16.54
C ALA A 80 -7.51 -2.75 -17.12
N LEU A 81 -7.30 -3.79 -16.30
CA LEU A 81 -7.57 -5.19 -16.66
C LEU A 81 -9.05 -5.43 -17.02
N ALA A 82 -9.98 -4.85 -16.25
CA ALA A 82 -11.41 -5.02 -16.47
C ALA A 82 -11.95 -4.19 -17.65
N SER A 83 -11.36 -3.03 -17.93
CA SER A 83 -11.76 -2.15 -19.03
C SER A 83 -11.16 -2.53 -20.37
N ALA A 84 -10.02 -3.23 -20.36
CA ALA A 84 -9.38 -3.71 -21.57
C ALA A 84 -10.32 -4.62 -22.35
N SER A 85 -10.49 -4.32 -23.63
CA SER A 85 -11.29 -5.12 -24.56
C SER A 85 -10.60 -5.23 -25.90
N SER A 86 -10.68 -6.38 -26.57
CA SER A 86 -10.09 -6.51 -27.92
C SER A 86 -10.71 -5.49 -28.89
N GLY A 87 -11.97 -5.11 -28.68
CA GLY A 87 -12.71 -4.15 -29.51
C GLY A 87 -13.02 -4.67 -30.91
N ILE A 88 -12.81 -5.98 -31.14
CA ILE A 88 -13.06 -6.64 -32.42
C ILE A 88 -14.43 -7.31 -32.33
N SER A 89 -15.42 -6.73 -33.01
CA SER A 89 -16.77 -7.29 -33.08
C SER A 89 -16.75 -8.71 -33.63
N GLY A 90 -17.37 -9.66 -32.90
CA GLY A 90 -17.47 -11.06 -33.31
C GLY A 90 -16.25 -11.93 -32.98
N SER A 91 -15.20 -11.37 -32.37
CA SER A 91 -14.06 -12.14 -31.87
C SER A 91 -14.47 -12.99 -30.65
N THR A 92 -13.91 -14.19 -30.56
CA THR A 92 -14.05 -15.07 -29.38
C THR A 92 -13.23 -14.60 -28.17
N VAL A 93 -12.31 -13.66 -28.38
CA VAL A 93 -11.47 -13.06 -27.34
C VAL A 93 -11.92 -11.62 -27.18
N GLN A 94 -12.66 -11.31 -26.13
CA GLN A 94 -13.10 -9.95 -25.81
C GLN A 94 -12.39 -9.41 -24.58
N ILE A 95 -12.18 -10.24 -23.56
CA ILE A 95 -11.64 -9.85 -22.26
C ILE A 95 -10.52 -10.78 -21.80
N PHE A 96 -9.79 -10.38 -20.76
CA PHE A 96 -8.70 -11.17 -20.18
C PHE A 96 -9.12 -12.56 -19.68
N ALA A 97 -10.37 -12.72 -19.26
CA ALA A 97 -10.90 -14.04 -18.87
C ALA A 97 -10.92 -15.03 -20.04
N ASP A 98 -11.10 -14.55 -21.29
CA ASP A 98 -11.07 -15.37 -22.51
C ASP A 98 -9.63 -15.78 -22.86
N LEU A 99 -8.63 -15.07 -22.33
CA LEU A 99 -7.20 -15.42 -22.40
C LEU A 99 -6.75 -16.36 -21.28
N GLY A 100 -7.65 -16.79 -20.40
CA GLY A 100 -7.29 -17.59 -19.24
C GLY A 100 -6.68 -16.80 -18.09
N ILE A 101 -6.81 -15.47 -18.07
CA ILE A 101 -6.42 -14.62 -16.93
C ILE A 101 -7.65 -14.27 -16.11
N LYS A 102 -7.70 -14.70 -14.85
CA LYS A 102 -8.87 -14.50 -13.99
C LYS A 102 -8.49 -13.92 -12.64
N THR A 103 -9.32 -13.01 -12.15
CA THR A 103 -9.18 -12.47 -10.79
C THR A 103 -9.79 -13.44 -9.78
N ARG A 104 -9.04 -13.78 -8.74
CA ARG A 104 -9.46 -14.62 -7.60
C ARG A 104 -10.19 -13.77 -6.56
N GLN A 105 -10.84 -14.44 -5.60
CA GLN A 105 -11.57 -13.76 -4.50
C GLN A 105 -10.65 -12.91 -3.61
N ASP A 106 -9.40 -13.33 -3.44
CA ASP A 106 -8.39 -12.59 -2.69
C ASP A 106 -7.74 -11.47 -3.52
N GLY A 107 -8.20 -11.33 -4.77
CA GLY A 107 -7.84 -10.28 -5.70
C GLY A 107 -6.56 -10.53 -6.48
N THR A 108 -5.87 -11.66 -6.27
CA THR A 108 -4.75 -12.10 -7.10
C THR A 108 -5.23 -12.59 -8.47
N LEU A 109 -4.32 -12.68 -9.44
CA LEU A 109 -4.59 -13.19 -10.78
C LEU A 109 -4.17 -14.67 -10.89
N GLU A 110 -5.02 -15.47 -11.52
CA GLU A 110 -4.72 -16.80 -12.02
C GLU A 110 -4.44 -16.74 -13.52
N PHE A 111 -3.41 -17.45 -13.97
CA PHE A 111 -3.10 -17.62 -15.39
C PHE A 111 -3.18 -19.09 -15.81
N LYS A 112 -3.96 -19.37 -16.85
CA LYS A 112 -4.06 -20.68 -17.50
C LYS A 112 -3.39 -20.66 -18.86
N ALA A 113 -2.13 -21.09 -18.90
CA ALA A 113 -1.32 -21.10 -20.13
C ALA A 113 -2.00 -21.84 -21.29
N SER A 114 -2.70 -22.96 -21.04
CA SER A 114 -3.42 -23.70 -22.08
C SER A 114 -4.53 -22.87 -22.74
N ASP A 115 -5.27 -22.10 -21.95
CA ASP A 115 -6.37 -21.27 -22.43
C ASP A 115 -5.81 -20.10 -23.26
N PHE A 116 -4.71 -19.52 -22.78
CA PHE A 116 -3.97 -18.49 -23.51
C PHE A 116 -3.45 -18.99 -24.86
N SER A 117 -2.77 -20.15 -24.88
CA SER A 117 -2.26 -20.77 -26.10
C SER A 117 -3.38 -21.06 -27.10
N ASN A 118 -4.56 -21.48 -26.63
CA ASN A 118 -5.72 -21.66 -27.49
C ASN A 118 -6.23 -20.32 -28.05
N ALA A 119 -6.34 -19.29 -27.20
CA ALA A 119 -6.83 -17.98 -27.61
C ALA A 119 -5.92 -17.33 -28.68
N ILE A 120 -4.61 -17.34 -28.47
CA ILE A 120 -3.65 -16.72 -29.42
C ILE A 120 -3.54 -17.48 -30.75
N ASN A 121 -3.75 -18.80 -30.75
CA ASN A 121 -3.75 -19.59 -31.98
C ASN A 121 -5.05 -19.38 -32.79
N ASN A 122 -6.18 -19.16 -32.12
CA ASN A 122 -7.47 -18.99 -32.76
C ASN A 122 -7.75 -17.54 -33.19
N ASP A 123 -7.34 -16.56 -32.40
CA ASP A 123 -7.58 -15.14 -32.67
C ASP A 123 -6.40 -14.25 -32.22
N PRO A 124 -5.25 -14.34 -32.91
CA PRO A 124 -4.04 -13.62 -32.53
C PRO A 124 -4.22 -12.08 -32.53
N ALA A 125 -5.03 -11.56 -33.45
CA ALA A 125 -5.27 -10.11 -33.56
C ALA A 125 -6.07 -9.58 -32.36
N ALA A 126 -7.06 -10.33 -31.88
CA ALA A 126 -7.80 -9.94 -30.68
C ALA A 126 -6.92 -10.02 -29.42
N VAL A 127 -6.07 -11.05 -29.30
CA VAL A 127 -5.10 -11.16 -28.20
C VAL A 127 -4.14 -9.96 -28.22
N GLU A 128 -3.56 -9.63 -29.38
CA GLU A 128 -2.65 -8.49 -29.55
C GLU A 128 -3.31 -7.17 -29.14
N ASN A 129 -4.50 -6.88 -29.67
CA ASN A 129 -5.23 -5.65 -29.34
C ASN A 129 -5.57 -5.54 -27.85
N LEU A 130 -5.96 -6.66 -27.23
CA LEU A 130 -6.30 -6.68 -25.81
C LEU A 130 -5.06 -6.42 -24.93
N LEU A 131 -3.94 -7.10 -25.22
CA LEU A 131 -2.68 -6.90 -24.51
C LEU A 131 -2.11 -5.50 -24.74
N GLN A 132 -2.20 -4.96 -25.95
CA GLN A 132 -1.72 -3.62 -26.27
C GLN A 132 -2.50 -2.54 -25.52
N LYS A 133 -3.84 -2.60 -25.50
CA LYS A 133 -4.65 -1.64 -24.74
C LYS A 133 -4.31 -1.66 -23.25
N PHE A 134 -4.14 -2.85 -22.68
CA PHE A 134 -3.71 -2.96 -21.28
C PHE A 134 -2.32 -2.36 -21.07
N ALA A 135 -1.37 -2.63 -21.98
CA ALA A 135 -0.04 -2.04 -21.91
C ALA A 135 -0.06 -0.51 -22.02
N ASP A 136 -0.95 0.04 -22.85
CA ASP A 136 -1.14 1.49 -22.99
C ASP A 136 -1.73 2.10 -21.70
N ASP A 137 -2.73 1.46 -21.10
CA ASP A 137 -3.37 1.95 -19.87
C ASP A 137 -2.45 1.86 -18.64
N VAL A 138 -1.61 0.82 -18.56
CA VAL A 138 -0.80 0.54 -17.36
C VAL A 138 0.64 0.99 -17.50
N GLY A 139 1.28 0.65 -18.63
CA GLY A 139 2.72 0.76 -18.84
C GLY A 139 3.18 1.97 -19.66
N ALA A 140 2.28 2.71 -20.30
CA ALA A 140 2.65 3.90 -21.06
C ALA A 140 3.16 5.05 -20.17
N THR A 141 3.72 6.09 -20.78
CA THR A 141 4.19 7.31 -20.09
C THR A 141 3.07 8.09 -19.39
N THR A 142 1.82 7.84 -19.76
CA THR A 142 0.62 8.36 -19.08
C THR A 142 -0.13 7.27 -18.33
N GLY A 143 0.40 6.05 -18.30
CA GLY A 143 -0.24 4.89 -17.70
C GLY A 143 -0.27 4.93 -16.18
N VAL A 144 -0.94 3.94 -15.60
CA VAL A 144 -1.09 3.78 -14.15
C VAL A 144 0.28 3.79 -13.46
N ILE A 145 1.24 2.97 -13.89
CA ILE A 145 2.53 2.85 -13.21
C ILE A 145 3.21 4.21 -13.14
N GLN A 146 3.31 4.92 -14.27
CA GLN A 146 3.97 6.22 -14.33
C GLN A 146 3.25 7.28 -13.51
N THR A 147 1.92 7.25 -13.41
CA THR A 147 1.14 8.19 -12.59
C THR A 147 1.50 8.09 -11.10
N TYR A 148 1.85 6.89 -10.63
CA TYR A 148 2.21 6.64 -9.24
C TYR A 148 3.71 6.83 -8.97
N THR A 149 4.59 6.37 -9.85
CA THR A 149 6.04 6.28 -9.60
C THR A 149 6.86 7.47 -10.09
N LYS A 150 6.30 8.35 -10.93
CA LYS A 150 7.01 9.54 -11.40
C LYS A 150 7.33 10.49 -10.25
N PHE A 151 8.27 11.40 -10.49
CA PHE A 151 8.49 12.55 -9.60
C PHE A 151 7.21 13.38 -9.42
N ASN A 152 6.87 13.69 -8.16
CA ASN A 152 5.59 14.26 -7.75
C ASN A 152 4.38 13.39 -8.17
N GLY A 153 4.58 12.07 -8.27
CA GLY A 153 3.53 11.08 -8.44
C GLY A 153 2.79 10.80 -7.14
N GLN A 154 1.84 9.86 -7.19
CA GLN A 154 1.00 9.54 -6.04
C GLN A 154 1.79 9.02 -4.83
N PHE A 155 2.88 8.26 -5.05
CA PHE A 155 3.72 7.80 -3.94
C PHE A 155 4.45 8.94 -3.25
N ASP A 156 5.01 9.89 -4.01
CA ASP A 156 5.68 11.07 -3.45
C ASP A 156 4.68 11.95 -2.67
N LEU A 157 3.46 12.12 -3.18
CA LEU A 157 2.41 12.88 -2.50
C LEU A 157 1.97 12.21 -1.20
N ALA A 158 1.85 10.88 -1.18
CA ALA A 158 1.54 10.13 0.02
C ALA A 158 2.66 10.27 1.07
N GLN A 159 3.93 10.20 0.65
CA GLN A 159 5.07 10.42 1.54
C GLN A 159 5.05 11.84 2.15
N GLN A 160 4.83 12.87 1.32
CA GLN A 160 4.73 14.26 1.79
C GLN A 160 3.58 14.46 2.79
N SER A 161 2.44 13.81 2.56
CA SER A 161 1.31 13.85 3.51
C SER A 161 1.66 13.21 4.84
N ASN A 162 2.33 12.06 4.82
CA ASN A 162 2.77 11.36 6.03
C ASN A 162 3.81 12.19 6.79
N ASP A 163 4.77 12.80 6.11
CA ASP A 163 5.78 13.68 6.72
C ASP A 163 5.14 14.91 7.38
N ALA A 164 4.11 15.48 6.75
CA ALA A 164 3.35 16.59 7.31
C ALA A 164 2.57 16.18 8.57
N GLU A 165 1.95 14.99 8.57
CA GLU A 165 1.27 14.43 9.75
C GLU A 165 2.26 14.21 10.90
N ILE A 166 3.42 13.60 10.62
CA ILE A 166 4.49 13.38 11.60
C ILE A 166 4.93 14.71 12.22
N LYS A 167 5.15 15.74 11.40
CA LYS A 167 5.52 17.07 11.89
C LYS A 167 4.44 17.66 12.80
N ALA A 168 3.18 17.61 12.39
CA ALA A 168 2.07 18.13 13.19
C ALA A 168 1.93 17.40 14.55
N LEU A 169 2.12 16.08 14.55
CA LEU A 169 2.11 15.27 15.77
C LEU A 169 3.28 15.62 16.70
N ASN A 170 4.48 15.83 16.17
CA ASN A 170 5.63 16.26 16.97
C ASN A 170 5.39 17.63 17.62
N GLU A 171 4.85 18.60 16.88
CA GLU A 171 4.48 19.89 17.44
C GLU A 171 3.40 19.78 18.53
N GLN A 172 2.48 18.81 18.41
CA GLN A 172 1.48 18.52 19.43
C GLN A 172 2.11 17.92 20.69
N LEU A 173 3.04 16.96 20.53
CA LEU A 173 3.77 16.37 21.65
C LEU A 173 4.52 17.43 22.44
N GLU A 174 5.22 18.36 21.78
CA GLU A 174 5.90 19.45 22.46
C GLU A 174 4.96 20.38 23.24
N ARG A 175 3.75 20.66 22.71
CA ARG A 175 2.75 21.47 23.43
C ARG A 175 2.24 20.74 24.68
N ILE A 176 2.04 19.43 24.58
CA ILE A 176 1.62 18.59 25.70
C ILE A 176 2.71 18.55 26.77
N ASP A 177 3.96 18.33 26.38
CA ASP A 177 5.11 18.28 27.29
C ASP A 177 5.27 19.58 28.10
N ARG A 178 5.16 20.74 27.43
CA ARG A 178 5.13 22.05 28.10
C ARG A 178 3.97 22.17 29.09
N SER A 179 2.80 21.64 28.74
CA SER A 179 1.61 21.69 29.58
C SER A 179 1.73 20.80 30.83
N ILE A 180 2.32 19.61 30.69
CA ILE A 180 2.62 18.69 31.79
C ILE A 180 3.62 19.34 32.74
N THR A 181 4.70 19.92 32.23
CA THR A 181 5.71 20.61 33.03
C THR A 181 5.10 21.77 33.84
N ALA A 182 4.25 22.59 33.20
CA ALA A 182 3.57 23.69 33.89
C ALA A 182 2.58 23.19 34.97
N LEU A 183 1.89 22.08 34.70
CA LEU A 183 1.01 21.44 35.68
C LEU A 183 1.79 20.92 36.88
N GLU A 184 2.91 20.24 36.65
CA GLU A 184 3.80 19.75 37.71
C GLU A 184 4.29 20.90 38.59
N GLU A 185 4.80 21.97 37.98
CA GLU A 185 5.28 23.13 38.74
C GLU A 185 4.17 23.78 39.57
N ARG A 186 2.97 23.93 38.99
CA ARG A 186 1.79 24.45 39.71
C ARG A 186 1.43 23.56 40.90
N LEU A 187 1.35 22.26 40.70
CA LEU A 187 1.05 21.30 41.76
C LEU A 187 2.11 21.37 42.86
N ARG A 188 3.39 21.42 42.50
CA ARG A 188 4.50 21.54 43.47
C ARG A 188 4.36 22.80 44.32
N ARG A 189 4.05 23.96 43.71
CA ARG A 189 3.79 25.21 44.45
C ARG A 189 2.59 25.10 45.38
N SER A 190 1.49 24.49 44.92
CA SER A 190 0.30 24.26 45.76
C SER A 190 0.60 23.35 46.95
N PHE A 191 1.39 22.29 46.76
CA PHE A 191 1.82 21.42 47.85
C PHE A 191 2.68 22.14 48.87
N THR A 192 3.69 22.91 48.44
CA THR A 192 4.51 23.72 49.37
C THR A 192 3.67 24.72 50.16
N ALA A 193 2.71 25.40 49.52
CA ALA A 193 1.81 26.33 50.22
C ALA A 193 0.88 25.61 51.21
N LEU A 194 0.45 24.39 50.90
CA LEU A 194 -0.33 23.55 51.82
C LEU A 194 0.51 23.12 53.02
N GLU A 195 1.77 22.72 52.82
CA GLU A 195 2.70 22.38 53.90
C GLU A 195 2.94 23.56 54.85
N GLU A 196 3.17 24.75 54.32
CA GLU A 196 3.33 25.97 55.12
C GLU A 196 2.08 26.26 55.96
N ARG A 197 0.88 26.16 55.38
CA ARG A 197 -0.38 26.36 56.10
C ARG A 197 -0.61 25.30 57.15
N VAL A 198 -0.31 24.04 56.88
CA VAL A 198 -0.40 22.95 57.87
C VAL A 198 0.56 23.20 59.02
N GLY A 199 1.80 23.62 58.75
CA GLY A 199 2.76 23.99 59.79
C GLY A 199 2.30 25.17 60.65
N GLN A 200 1.70 26.19 60.03
CA GLN A 200 1.08 27.31 60.76
C GLN A 200 -0.12 26.87 61.60
N LEU A 201 -0.95 25.96 61.12
CA LEU A 201 -2.09 25.43 61.89
C LEU A 201 -1.62 24.59 63.08
N GLN A 202 -0.56 23.80 62.91
CA GLN A 202 0.06 23.02 63.99
C GLN A 202 0.66 23.92 65.09
N SER A 203 1.36 25.00 64.69
CA SER A 203 1.93 25.96 65.66
C SER A 203 0.83 26.73 66.41
N GLN A 204 -0.23 27.15 65.72
CA GLN A 204 -1.40 27.77 66.34
C GLN A 204 -2.12 26.81 67.29
N GLY A 205 -2.31 25.54 66.90
CA GLY A 205 -2.89 24.51 67.77
C GLY A 205 -2.07 24.29 69.04
N SER A 206 -0.74 24.27 68.92
CA SER A 206 0.18 24.14 70.05
C SER A 206 0.10 25.36 71.00
N ALA A 207 0.04 26.57 70.45
CA ALA A 207 -0.11 27.80 71.23
C ALA A 207 -1.44 27.83 72.00
N LEU A 208 -2.55 27.46 71.36
CA LEU A 208 -3.87 27.34 72.00
C LEU A 208 -3.85 26.30 73.12
N SER A 209 -3.24 25.13 72.89
CA SER A 209 -3.10 24.09 73.92
C SER A 209 -2.31 24.58 75.14
N ASN A 210 -1.24 25.35 74.93
CA ASN A 210 -0.43 25.90 76.02
C ASN A 210 -1.19 26.96 76.84
N ILE A 211 -2.01 27.79 76.19
CA ILE A 211 -2.87 28.77 76.87
C ILE A 211 -3.92 28.05 77.72
N LEU A 212 -4.57 27.02 77.16
CA LEU A 212 -5.57 26.22 77.86
C LEU A 212 -4.97 25.47 79.07
N ALA A 213 -3.75 24.93 78.94
CA ALA A 213 -3.05 24.26 80.03
C ALA A 213 -2.59 25.21 81.16
N GLY A 214 -2.40 26.50 80.88
CA GLY A 214 -2.07 27.50 81.89
C GLY A 214 -3.27 28.12 82.62
N LEU A 215 -4.50 27.77 82.19
CA LEU A 215 -5.76 28.26 82.76
C LEU A 215 -6.47 27.24 83.66
N GLY A 216 -5.90 26.04 83.83
CA GLY A 216 -6.34 25.01 84.79
C GLY A 216 -5.27 24.74 85.83
#